data_AF-A0A7Y4SMU0-F1
#
_entry.id   AF-A0A7Y4SMU0-F1
#
_cell.length_a   1.000
_cell.length_b   1.000
_cell.length_c   1.000
_cell.angle_alpha   90.00
_cell.angle_beta   90.00
_cell.angle_gamma   90.00
#
_symmetry.space_group_name_H-M   'P 1'
#
loop_
_entity.id
_entity.type
_entity.pdbx_description
1 polymer ?
#
loop_
_entity_poly.entity_id
_entity_poly.type
_entity_poly.pdbx_seq_one_letter_code
_entity_poly.pdbx_strand_id
1 'polypeptide(L)'
;MRTAAVLVALTLVIPGTATAQEWQEFVFQQDGFTVNFPGKPKVEEISWRSQLGYTLPGRVYSAERNNERFSATVVDYSSLEQQGIARWKQCPSGNSQCRDGGPTIGPGYWKQDERGAIVFAVAKYLKNPRYEVSDYAWDWQDMVEGQVLQLKGEGRRTLVYISMHARKLYILEASAPEEHPEPGLFTQSLGYLDKDGKRIRYTETVYSNSYHGLGVYPAPAYRGQ
;
A
#
# COMPACT_ATOMS: atom_id res chain seq x y z
N MET A 1 68.50 40.34 -10.11
CA MET A 1 67.56 39.51 -9.33
C MET A 1 66.18 40.14 -9.45
N ARG A 2 65.23 39.52 -10.16
CA ARG A 2 63.85 40.01 -10.31
C ARG A 2 62.93 38.99 -9.65
N THR A 3 62.38 39.34 -8.50
CA THR A 3 61.43 38.53 -7.75
C THR A 3 60.03 38.71 -8.35
N ALA A 4 59.50 37.65 -8.97
CA ALA A 4 58.12 37.58 -9.40
C ALA A 4 57.27 37.07 -8.23
N ALA A 5 56.33 37.88 -7.74
CA ALA A 5 55.38 37.46 -6.72
C ALA A 5 54.22 36.72 -7.40
N VAL A 6 54.07 35.43 -7.11
CA VAL A 6 52.94 34.60 -7.56
C VAL A 6 51.80 34.78 -6.55
N LEU A 7 50.72 35.43 -6.96
CA LEU A 7 49.45 35.41 -6.21
C LEU A 7 48.77 34.06 -6.45
N VAL A 8 48.66 33.24 -5.41
CA VAL A 8 47.81 32.05 -5.40
C VAL A 8 46.43 32.46 -4.92
N ALA A 9 45.47 32.53 -5.83
CA ALA A 9 44.06 32.75 -5.50
C ALA A 9 43.45 31.43 -5.00
N LEU A 10 43.20 31.32 -3.69
CA LEU A 10 42.44 30.21 -3.12
C LEU A 10 40.96 30.37 -3.47
N THR A 11 40.46 29.62 -4.45
CA THR A 11 39.03 29.46 -4.69
C THR A 11 38.44 28.53 -3.61
N LEU A 12 37.70 29.08 -2.65
CA LEU A 12 36.89 28.30 -1.72
C LEU A 12 35.79 27.57 -2.51
N VAL A 13 35.89 26.25 -2.61
CA VAL A 13 34.81 25.39 -3.10
C VAL A 13 33.79 25.27 -1.96
N ILE A 14 32.63 25.91 -2.10
CA ILE A 14 31.51 25.70 -1.18
C ILE A 14 30.96 24.31 -1.48
N PRO A 15 31.00 23.35 -0.54
CA PRO A 15 30.38 22.05 -0.76
C PRO A 15 28.87 22.26 -0.92
N GLY A 16 28.34 21.94 -2.10
CA GLY A 16 26.90 21.84 -2.30
C GLY A 16 26.35 20.79 -1.36
N THR A 17 25.24 21.08 -0.68
CA THR A 17 24.55 20.11 0.17
C THR A 17 24.10 18.94 -0.69
N ALA A 18 24.85 17.84 -0.65
CA ALA A 18 24.37 16.56 -1.14
C ALA A 18 23.26 16.12 -0.18
N THR A 19 22.00 16.25 -0.58
CA THR A 19 20.90 15.59 0.12
C THR A 19 21.09 14.09 -0.09
N ALA A 20 21.72 13.42 0.88
CA ALA A 20 21.68 11.98 0.93
C ALA A 20 20.21 11.57 1.07
N GLN A 21 19.72 10.76 0.12
CA GLN A 21 18.42 10.09 0.24
C GLN A 21 18.52 9.06 1.37
N GLU A 22 18.38 9.53 2.61
CA GLU A 22 18.33 8.67 3.78
C GLU A 22 16.95 8.02 3.89
N TRP A 23 16.95 6.77 4.36
CA TRP A 23 15.71 6.09 4.70
C TRP A 23 15.14 6.71 5.96
N GLN A 24 13.89 7.16 5.88
CA GLN A 24 13.15 7.67 7.03
C GLN A 24 11.73 7.13 7.02
N GLU A 25 11.16 6.96 8.20
CA GLU A 25 9.74 6.66 8.35
C GLU A 25 8.91 7.90 7.99
N PHE A 26 7.87 7.70 7.18
CA PHE A 26 6.86 8.71 6.91
C PHE A 26 5.53 8.29 7.51
N VAL A 27 4.80 9.26 8.05
CA VAL A 27 3.47 9.08 8.64
C VAL A 27 2.42 9.64 7.69
N PHE A 28 1.51 8.79 7.21
CA PHE A 28 0.41 9.14 6.32
C PHE A 28 -0.92 9.03 7.06
N GLN A 29 -1.14 9.93 8.02
CA GLN A 29 -2.29 9.87 8.94
C GLN A 29 -3.64 9.80 8.21
N GLN A 30 -3.81 10.53 7.10
CA GLN A 30 -5.06 10.49 6.33
C GLN A 30 -5.37 9.10 5.77
N ASP A 31 -4.33 8.33 5.43
CA ASP A 31 -4.45 6.97 4.91
C ASP A 31 -4.19 5.89 5.97
N GLY A 32 -3.89 6.27 7.21
CA GLY A 32 -3.82 5.34 8.35
C GLY A 32 -2.59 4.44 8.38
N PHE A 33 -1.46 4.85 7.82
CA PHE A 33 -0.25 4.01 7.79
C PHE A 33 1.06 4.79 7.97
N THR A 34 2.11 4.06 8.32
CA THR A 34 3.51 4.50 8.22
C THR A 34 4.29 3.57 7.30
N VAL A 35 5.33 4.09 6.65
CA VAL A 35 6.25 3.27 5.85
C VAL A 35 7.57 4.02 5.67
N ASN A 36 8.67 3.30 5.51
CA ASN A 36 9.94 3.91 5.20
C ASN A 36 10.03 4.26 3.72
N PHE A 37 10.49 5.46 3.37
CA PHE A 37 10.85 5.82 2.00
C PHE A 37 12.28 6.38 1.94
N PRO A 38 12.99 6.27 0.81
CA PRO A 38 14.33 6.82 0.60
C PRO A 38 14.30 8.35 0.34
N GLY A 39 13.43 9.08 1.05
CA GLY A 39 13.12 10.48 0.81
C GLY A 39 11.62 10.73 0.66
N LYS A 40 11.23 12.00 0.58
CA LYS A 40 9.80 12.39 0.53
C LYS A 40 9.14 11.82 -0.72
N PRO A 41 8.10 10.97 -0.60
CA PRO A 41 7.46 10.40 -1.77
C PRO A 41 6.60 11.42 -2.51
N LYS A 42 6.47 11.22 -3.82
CA LYS A 42 5.43 11.83 -4.64
C LYS A 42 4.09 11.22 -4.28
N VAL A 43 3.03 12.03 -4.27
CA VAL A 43 1.67 11.59 -3.97
C VAL A 43 0.78 11.87 -5.18
N GLU A 44 0.04 10.86 -5.63
CA GLU A 44 -0.91 10.96 -6.73
C GLU A 44 -2.26 10.38 -6.31
N GLU A 45 -3.35 11.09 -6.61
CA GLU A 45 -4.71 10.57 -6.43
C GLU A 45 -5.09 9.67 -7.62
N ILE A 46 -5.77 8.58 -7.32
CA ILE A 46 -6.21 7.59 -8.31
C ILE A 46 -7.67 7.21 -8.10
N SER A 47 -8.28 6.69 -9.17
CA SER A 47 -9.55 5.97 -9.10
C SER A 47 -9.30 4.48 -9.27
N TRP A 48 -9.64 3.70 -8.25
CA TRP A 48 -9.53 2.24 -8.28
C TRP A 48 -10.86 1.59 -8.63
N ARG A 49 -10.85 0.73 -9.64
CA ARG A 49 -11.99 -0.12 -9.95
C ARG A 49 -11.90 -1.44 -9.18
N SER A 50 -12.87 -1.69 -8.30
CA SER A 50 -12.94 -2.91 -7.50
C SER A 50 -13.36 -4.14 -8.32
N GLN A 51 -13.39 -5.33 -7.70
CA GLN A 51 -13.73 -6.58 -8.37
C GLN A 51 -15.15 -6.54 -8.95
N LEU A 52 -16.12 -6.01 -8.19
CA LEU A 52 -17.50 -5.83 -8.63
C LEU A 52 -17.73 -4.51 -9.38
N GLY A 53 -16.65 -3.84 -9.79
CA GLY A 53 -16.70 -2.70 -10.68
C GLY A 53 -17.18 -1.40 -10.04
N TYR A 54 -17.09 -1.26 -8.71
CA TYR A 54 -17.26 0.02 -8.03
C TYR A 54 -16.03 0.91 -8.25
N THR A 55 -16.22 2.23 -8.17
CA THR A 55 -15.13 3.21 -8.31
C THR A 55 -14.79 3.75 -6.94
N LEU A 56 -13.58 3.49 -6.48
CA LEU A 56 -13.10 3.85 -5.15
C LEU A 56 -11.98 4.88 -5.25
N PRO A 57 -11.94 5.88 -4.34
CA PRO A 57 -10.81 6.78 -4.27
C PRO A 57 -9.58 6.05 -3.74
N GLY A 58 -8.40 6.45 -4.20
CA GLY A 58 -7.14 5.95 -3.68
C GLY A 58 -6.01 6.93 -3.92
N ARG A 59 -4.84 6.60 -3.38
CA ARG A 59 -3.59 7.32 -3.57
C ARG A 59 -2.42 6.40 -3.80
N VAL A 60 -1.45 6.87 -4.56
CA VAL A 60 -0.15 6.22 -4.76
C VAL A 60 0.93 7.14 -4.20
N TYR A 61 1.72 6.59 -3.28
CA TYR A 61 2.92 7.21 -2.73
C TYR A 61 4.13 6.55 -3.39
N SER A 62 4.98 7.32 -4.07
CA SER A 62 6.10 6.73 -4.84
C SER A 62 7.43 7.44 -4.62
N ALA A 63 8.52 6.67 -4.66
CA ALA A 63 9.88 7.17 -4.63
C ALA A 63 10.80 6.30 -5.48
N GLU A 64 11.91 6.88 -5.92
CA GLU A 64 12.97 6.17 -6.65
C GLU A 64 14.33 6.47 -6.02
N ARG A 65 15.19 5.45 -6.01
CA ARG A 65 16.59 5.56 -5.55
C ARG A 65 17.43 4.54 -6.29
N ASN A 66 18.53 4.96 -6.91
CA ASN A 66 19.51 4.05 -7.54
C ASN A 66 18.87 2.98 -8.47
N ASN A 67 17.91 3.37 -9.33
CA ASN A 67 17.16 2.47 -10.22
C ASN A 67 16.22 1.46 -9.51
N GLU A 68 16.05 1.59 -8.19
CA GLU A 68 15.00 0.95 -7.39
C GLU A 68 13.76 1.85 -7.37
N ARG A 69 12.59 1.21 -7.39
CA ARG A 69 11.29 1.88 -7.41
C ARG A 69 10.44 1.37 -6.26
N PHE A 70 9.83 2.29 -5.53
CA PHE A 70 9.01 2.01 -4.36
C PHE A 70 7.65 2.65 -4.53
N SER A 71 6.58 1.91 -4.27
CA SER A 71 5.22 2.43 -4.26
C SER A 71 4.43 1.90 -3.08
N ALA A 72 3.59 2.73 -2.48
CA ALA A 72 2.51 2.31 -1.61
C ALA A 72 1.20 2.85 -2.19
N THR A 73 0.33 1.95 -2.63
CA THR A 73 -1.03 2.27 -3.07
C THR A 73 -2.00 2.04 -1.93
N VAL A 74 -2.82 3.04 -1.63
CA VAL A 74 -3.91 2.95 -0.65
C VAL A 74 -5.23 3.17 -1.36
N VAL A 75 -6.20 2.27 -1.17
CA VAL A 75 -7.56 2.42 -1.72
C VAL A 75 -8.55 2.42 -0.56
N ASP A 76 -9.39 3.45 -0.49
CA ASP A 76 -10.39 3.59 0.56
C ASP A 76 -11.74 2.95 0.16
N TYR A 77 -12.09 1.85 0.82
CA TYR A 77 -13.35 1.12 0.60
C TYR A 77 -14.51 1.70 1.42
N SER A 78 -14.31 2.77 2.20
CA SER A 78 -15.35 3.35 3.07
C SER A 78 -16.63 3.74 2.33
N SER A 79 -16.49 4.25 1.10
CA SER A 79 -17.62 4.67 0.23
C SER A 79 -18.43 3.50 -0.36
N LEU A 80 -17.93 2.27 -0.27
CA LEU A 80 -18.48 1.12 -0.99
C LEU A 80 -19.90 0.75 -0.55
N GLU A 81 -20.24 0.94 0.74
CA GLU A 81 -21.59 0.68 1.25
C GLU A 81 -22.62 1.60 0.60
N GLN A 82 -22.33 2.90 0.53
CA GLN A 82 -23.23 3.88 -0.08
C GLN A 82 -23.41 3.59 -1.58
N GLN A 83 -22.33 3.22 -2.28
CA GLN A 83 -22.42 2.81 -3.68
C GLN A 83 -23.23 1.51 -3.85
N GLY A 84 -23.08 0.55 -2.94
CA GLY A 84 -23.85 -0.69 -2.94
C GLY A 84 -25.35 -0.47 -2.74
N ILE A 85 -25.72 0.41 -1.80
CA ILE A 85 -27.11 0.83 -1.59
C ILE A 85 -27.67 1.51 -2.85
N ALA A 86 -26.90 2.41 -3.48
CA ALA A 86 -27.31 3.07 -4.70
C ALA A 86 -27.50 2.09 -5.87
N ARG A 87 -26.58 1.14 -6.04
CA ARG A 87 -26.66 0.08 -7.04
C ARG A 87 -27.88 -0.82 -6.81
N TRP A 88 -28.16 -1.19 -5.56
CA TRP A 88 -29.32 -2.02 -5.23
C TRP A 88 -30.65 -1.34 -5.57
N LYS A 89 -30.80 -0.04 -5.28
CA LYS A 89 -32.02 0.73 -5.62
C LYS A 89 -32.33 0.74 -7.12
N GLN A 90 -31.31 0.57 -7.95
CA GLN A 90 -31.43 0.53 -9.42
C GLN A 90 -31.39 -0.90 -9.98
N CYS A 91 -31.39 -1.92 -9.12
CA CYS A 91 -31.25 -3.30 -9.52
C CYS A 91 -32.54 -3.82 -10.19
N PRO A 92 -32.50 -4.30 -11.44
CA PRO A 92 -33.67 -4.85 -12.10
C PRO A 92 -34.25 -6.06 -11.34
N SER A 93 -35.57 -6.21 -11.38
CA SER A 93 -36.24 -7.37 -10.79
C SER A 93 -35.67 -8.68 -11.35
N GLY A 94 -35.38 -9.64 -10.47
CA GLY A 94 -34.77 -10.92 -10.84
C GLY A 94 -33.25 -10.91 -11.01
N ASN A 95 -32.57 -9.74 -11.00
CA ASN A 95 -31.12 -9.70 -11.10
C ASN A 95 -30.46 -10.05 -9.74
N SER A 96 -29.87 -11.24 -9.67
CA SER A 96 -29.20 -11.74 -8.46
C SER A 96 -27.83 -11.11 -8.20
N GLN A 97 -27.28 -10.29 -9.09
CA GLN A 97 -25.92 -9.72 -8.96
C GLN A 97 -25.89 -8.35 -8.28
N CYS A 98 -27.03 -7.71 -8.08
CA CYS A 98 -27.11 -6.37 -7.48
C CYS A 98 -28.20 -6.23 -6.40
N ARG A 99 -28.85 -7.33 -6.00
CA ARG A 99 -29.94 -7.32 -5.01
C ARG A 99 -29.45 -6.96 -3.60
N ASP A 100 -30.40 -6.78 -2.69
CA ASP A 100 -30.09 -6.83 -1.27
C ASP A 100 -29.72 -8.25 -0.87
N GLY A 101 -28.47 -8.42 -0.43
CA GLY A 101 -27.96 -9.69 0.06
C GLY A 101 -28.16 -9.90 1.57
N GLY A 102 -28.84 -8.97 2.25
CA GLY A 102 -29.02 -9.01 3.70
C GLY A 102 -27.75 -8.63 4.48
N PRO A 103 -27.75 -8.81 5.82
CA PRO A 103 -26.70 -8.24 6.68
C PRO A 103 -25.30 -8.79 6.41
N THR A 104 -25.17 -10.04 5.97
CA THR A 104 -23.88 -10.68 5.72
C THR A 104 -23.24 -10.24 4.40
N ILE A 105 -24.06 -9.96 3.38
CA ILE A 105 -23.61 -9.69 2.01
C ILE A 105 -23.65 -8.19 1.68
N GLY A 106 -24.62 -7.49 2.24
CA GLY A 106 -24.89 -6.07 1.99
C GLY A 106 -25.62 -5.82 0.65
N PRO A 107 -26.31 -4.67 0.52
CA PRO A 107 -26.90 -4.23 -0.75
C PRO A 107 -25.88 -4.13 -1.88
N GLY A 108 -26.20 -4.62 -3.07
CA GLY A 108 -25.27 -4.59 -4.20
C GLY A 108 -23.98 -5.41 -3.97
N TYR A 109 -23.98 -6.28 -2.95
CA TYR A 109 -22.88 -7.17 -2.58
C TYR A 109 -21.60 -6.46 -2.15
N TRP A 110 -21.73 -5.22 -1.65
CA TRP A 110 -20.58 -4.39 -1.27
C TRP A 110 -19.66 -5.06 -0.25
N LYS A 111 -20.19 -5.84 0.72
CA LYS A 111 -19.35 -6.53 1.71
C LYS A 111 -18.50 -7.63 1.08
N GLN A 112 -19.01 -8.30 0.04
CA GLN A 112 -18.25 -9.35 -0.64
C GLN A 112 -17.13 -8.76 -1.50
N ASP A 113 -17.38 -7.62 -2.13
CA ASP A 113 -16.36 -6.90 -2.87
C ASP A 113 -15.23 -6.39 -1.95
N GLU A 114 -15.56 -5.94 -0.74
CA GLU A 114 -14.55 -5.60 0.27
C GLU A 114 -13.77 -6.82 0.76
N ARG A 115 -14.45 -7.94 1.07
CA ARG A 115 -13.77 -9.21 1.45
C ARG A 115 -12.82 -9.72 0.37
N GLY A 116 -13.18 -9.53 -0.89
CA GLY A 116 -12.39 -9.95 -2.05
C GLY A 116 -11.21 -9.03 -2.38
N ALA A 117 -11.06 -7.87 -1.73
CA ALA A 117 -10.14 -6.84 -2.18
C ALA A 117 -8.66 -7.28 -2.24
N ILE A 118 -8.16 -7.97 -1.21
CA ILE A 118 -6.79 -8.53 -1.21
C ILE A 118 -6.64 -9.55 -2.35
N VAL A 119 -7.56 -10.51 -2.45
CA VAL A 119 -7.53 -11.55 -3.49
C VAL A 119 -7.60 -10.96 -4.89
N PHE A 120 -8.41 -9.92 -5.08
CA PHE A 120 -8.53 -9.22 -6.36
C PHE A 120 -7.24 -8.46 -6.71
N ALA A 121 -6.60 -7.81 -5.74
CA ALA A 121 -5.30 -7.16 -5.95
C ALA A 121 -4.21 -8.19 -6.32
N VAL A 122 -4.11 -9.30 -5.59
CA VAL A 122 -3.24 -10.44 -5.93
C VAL A 122 -3.51 -10.91 -7.37
N ALA A 123 -4.78 -11.12 -7.74
CA ALA A 123 -5.15 -11.61 -9.06
C ALA A 123 -4.72 -10.67 -10.21
N LYS A 124 -4.55 -9.36 -9.96
CA LYS A 124 -4.00 -8.43 -10.97
C LYS A 124 -2.54 -8.76 -11.32
N TYR A 125 -1.75 -9.22 -10.34
CA TYR A 125 -0.38 -9.68 -10.58
C TYR A 125 -0.37 -11.04 -11.27
N LEU A 126 -1.15 -12.00 -10.76
CA LEU A 126 -1.20 -13.37 -11.31
C LEU A 126 -1.65 -13.40 -12.78
N LYS A 127 -2.50 -12.45 -13.20
CA LYS A 127 -3.01 -12.35 -14.58
C LYS A 127 -2.16 -11.45 -15.48
N ASN A 128 -1.14 -10.78 -14.96
CA ASN A 128 -0.31 -9.89 -15.75
C ASN A 128 0.85 -10.70 -16.36
N PRO A 129 0.90 -10.90 -17.68
CA PRO A 129 1.91 -11.74 -18.32
C PRO A 129 3.34 -11.18 -18.23
N ARG A 130 3.51 -9.95 -17.73
CA ARG A 130 4.82 -9.36 -17.45
C ARG A 130 5.53 -9.99 -16.25
N TYR A 131 4.80 -10.68 -15.38
CA TYR A 131 5.34 -11.23 -14.15
C TYR A 131 5.33 -12.76 -14.16
N GLU A 132 6.46 -13.34 -13.78
CA GLU A 132 6.57 -14.69 -13.25
C GLU A 132 6.50 -14.62 -11.72
N VAL A 133 5.61 -15.39 -11.11
CA VAL A 133 5.47 -15.45 -9.65
C VAL A 133 6.42 -16.52 -9.12
N SER A 134 7.45 -16.10 -8.39
CA SER A 134 8.41 -17.03 -7.77
C SER A 134 8.00 -17.47 -6.37
N ASP A 135 7.23 -16.64 -5.65
CA ASP A 135 6.66 -17.00 -4.35
C ASP A 135 5.34 -16.26 -4.10
N TYR A 136 4.45 -16.89 -3.33
CA TYR A 136 3.18 -16.34 -2.89
C TYR A 136 2.79 -16.95 -1.55
N ALA A 137 2.72 -16.14 -0.51
CA ALA A 137 2.48 -16.61 0.86
C ALA A 137 1.58 -15.65 1.67
N TRP A 138 1.05 -16.17 2.76
CA TRP A 138 0.43 -15.36 3.82
C TRP A 138 1.52 -14.79 4.74
N ASP A 139 1.36 -13.53 5.14
CA ASP A 139 2.24 -12.85 6.08
C ASP A 139 1.44 -11.84 6.93
N TRP A 140 2.10 -11.14 7.85
CA TRP A 140 1.46 -10.15 8.72
C TRP A 140 2.44 -9.07 9.20
N GLN A 141 1.92 -7.86 9.35
CA GLN A 141 2.68 -6.69 9.76
C GLN A 141 1.87 -6.05 10.88
N ASP A 142 2.49 -5.81 12.04
CA ASP A 142 1.80 -5.33 13.24
C ASP A 142 0.52 -6.12 13.62
N MET A 143 0.57 -7.44 13.35
CA MET A 143 -0.52 -8.40 13.53
C MET A 143 -1.76 -8.12 12.66
N VAL A 144 -1.63 -7.36 11.57
CA VAL A 144 -2.62 -7.26 10.49
C VAL A 144 -2.26 -8.26 9.41
N GLU A 145 -3.23 -9.09 9.00
CA GLU A 145 -3.00 -10.07 7.94
C GLU A 145 -2.72 -9.42 6.59
N GLY A 146 -1.87 -10.07 5.81
CA GLY A 146 -1.58 -9.69 4.45
C GLY A 146 -1.10 -10.88 3.62
N GLN A 147 -0.73 -10.57 2.38
CA GLN A 147 -0.20 -11.51 1.42
C GLN A 147 1.07 -10.93 0.82
N VAL A 148 2.08 -11.77 0.64
CA VAL A 148 3.34 -11.39 0.00
C VAL A 148 3.47 -12.10 -1.34
N LEU A 149 3.95 -11.39 -2.36
CA LEU A 149 4.36 -11.97 -3.63
C LEU A 149 5.82 -11.62 -3.91
N GLN A 150 6.54 -12.58 -4.47
CA GLN A 150 7.82 -12.34 -5.13
C GLN A 150 7.62 -12.53 -6.63
N LEU A 151 7.97 -11.50 -7.39
CA LEU A 151 7.75 -11.42 -8.83
C LEU A 151 9.08 -11.22 -9.55
N LYS A 152 9.22 -11.85 -10.71
CA LYS A 152 10.29 -11.57 -11.68
C LYS A 152 9.67 -11.12 -13.00
N GLY A 153 10.30 -10.18 -13.68
CA GLY A 153 9.80 -9.69 -14.96
C GLY A 153 10.59 -8.51 -15.47
N GLU A 154 10.80 -8.46 -16.80
CA GLU A 154 11.44 -7.32 -17.47
C GLU A 154 12.84 -6.97 -16.89
N GLY A 155 13.59 -7.98 -16.44
CA GLY A 155 14.93 -7.83 -15.83
C GLY A 155 14.92 -7.30 -14.40
N ARG A 156 13.77 -7.39 -13.70
CA ARG A 156 13.58 -6.87 -12.34
C ARG A 156 13.01 -7.93 -11.41
N ARG A 157 13.34 -7.79 -10.12
CA ARG A 157 12.66 -8.45 -9.01
C ARG A 157 11.75 -7.46 -8.32
N THR A 158 10.51 -7.86 -8.08
CA THR A 158 9.53 -7.02 -7.38
C THR A 158 8.94 -7.79 -6.22
N LEU A 159 9.07 -7.23 -5.02
CA LEU A 159 8.35 -7.67 -3.84
C LEU A 159 7.05 -6.90 -3.73
N VAL A 160 5.96 -7.62 -3.46
CA VAL A 160 4.66 -7.02 -3.23
C VAL A 160 4.13 -7.46 -1.87
N TYR A 161 3.65 -6.52 -1.07
CA TYR A 161 2.89 -6.82 0.15
C TYR A 161 1.50 -6.19 0.06
N ILE A 162 0.46 -6.99 0.29
CA ILE A 162 -0.93 -6.60 0.14
C ILE A 162 -1.69 -6.90 1.43
N SER A 163 -2.32 -5.90 2.02
CA SER A 163 -3.08 -6.05 3.27
C SER A 163 -4.31 -5.15 3.29
N MET A 164 -5.17 -5.37 4.29
CA MET A 164 -6.26 -4.45 4.57
C MET A 164 -6.36 -4.12 6.05
N HIS A 165 -6.58 -2.84 6.34
CA HIS A 165 -6.81 -2.34 7.69
C HIS A 165 -7.81 -1.20 7.67
N ALA A 166 -8.76 -1.21 8.61
CA ALA A 166 -9.81 -0.21 8.74
C ALA A 166 -10.48 0.17 7.40
N ARG A 167 -10.85 -0.86 6.61
CA ARG A 167 -11.49 -0.74 5.28
C ARG A 167 -10.65 0.00 4.23
N LYS A 168 -9.32 0.04 4.40
CA LYS A 168 -8.38 0.49 3.36
C LYS A 168 -7.54 -0.68 2.89
N LEU A 169 -7.36 -0.77 1.58
CA LEU A 169 -6.46 -1.72 0.92
C LEU A 169 -5.10 -1.06 0.73
N TYR A 170 -4.04 -1.75 1.16
CA TYR A 170 -2.66 -1.32 0.99
C TYR A 170 -1.97 -2.29 0.04
N ILE A 171 -1.27 -1.77 -0.97
CA ILE A 171 -0.45 -2.53 -1.91
C ILE A 171 0.92 -1.84 -1.93
N LEU A 172 1.92 -2.46 -1.32
CA LEU A 172 3.29 -1.99 -1.34
C LEU A 172 4.07 -2.75 -2.40
N GLU A 173 4.81 -2.05 -3.26
CA GLU A 173 5.69 -2.65 -4.26
C GLU A 173 7.10 -2.09 -4.09
N ALA A 174 8.09 -2.99 -4.04
CA ALA A 174 9.50 -2.64 -4.08
C ALA A 174 10.15 -3.39 -5.24
N SER A 175 10.61 -2.66 -6.25
CA SER A 175 11.15 -3.22 -7.48
C SER A 175 12.59 -2.80 -7.67
N ALA A 176 13.49 -3.75 -7.88
CA ALA A 176 14.91 -3.53 -8.13
C ALA A 176 15.38 -4.31 -9.37
N PRO A 177 16.45 -3.86 -10.04
CA PRO A 177 17.14 -4.69 -11.03
C PRO A 177 17.59 -6.03 -10.42
N GLU A 178 17.63 -7.10 -11.22
CA GLU A 178 17.98 -8.45 -10.71
C GLU A 178 19.38 -8.56 -10.10
N GLU A 179 20.30 -7.69 -10.52
CA GLU A 179 21.67 -7.60 -10.03
C GLU A 179 21.80 -6.80 -8.72
N HIS A 180 20.75 -6.08 -8.31
CA HIS A 180 20.69 -5.40 -7.03
C HIS A 180 20.25 -6.35 -5.90
N PRO A 181 20.60 -6.04 -4.63
CA PRO A 181 19.98 -6.69 -3.48
C PRO A 181 18.46 -6.53 -3.50
N GLU A 182 17.76 -7.49 -2.92
CA GLU A 182 16.31 -7.45 -2.84
C GLU A 182 15.83 -6.29 -1.94
N PRO A 183 14.90 -5.43 -2.40
CA PRO A 183 14.50 -4.23 -1.69
C PRO A 183 13.43 -4.49 -0.60
N GLY A 184 13.57 -5.58 0.18
CA GLY A 184 12.53 -6.06 1.10
C GLY A 184 12.27 -5.21 2.34
N LEU A 185 13.19 -4.32 2.70
CA LEU A 185 13.00 -3.42 3.84
C LEU A 185 11.79 -2.48 3.66
N PHE A 186 11.47 -2.10 2.42
CA PHE A 186 10.34 -1.22 2.14
C PHE A 186 9.01 -1.89 2.51
N THR A 187 8.73 -3.08 1.94
CA THR A 187 7.47 -3.80 2.16
C THR A 187 7.29 -4.26 3.61
N GLN A 188 8.40 -4.58 4.29
CA GLN A 188 8.39 -4.98 5.71
C GLN A 188 8.24 -3.80 6.69
N SER A 189 8.41 -2.55 6.23
CA SER A 189 8.34 -1.37 7.08
C SER A 189 6.93 -0.82 7.29
N LEU A 190 5.90 -1.44 6.70
CA LEU A 190 4.51 -1.01 6.86
C LEU A 190 4.10 -1.07 8.35
N GLY A 191 3.67 0.08 8.87
CA GLY A 191 2.98 0.20 10.14
C GLY A 191 1.55 0.71 9.94
N TYR A 192 0.66 0.37 10.86
CA TYR A 192 -0.74 0.85 10.84
C TYR A 192 -0.96 1.88 11.93
N LEU A 193 -1.86 2.83 11.66
CA LEU A 193 -2.23 3.90 12.58
C LEU A 193 -3.65 3.69 13.10
N ASP A 194 -3.88 4.11 14.34
CA ASP A 194 -5.25 4.32 14.83
C ASP A 194 -5.83 5.64 14.31
N LYS A 195 -7.07 5.92 14.72
CA LYS A 195 -7.81 7.13 14.36
C LYS A 195 -7.13 8.44 14.81
N ASP A 196 -6.26 8.37 15.82
CA ASP A 196 -5.56 9.53 16.39
C ASP A 196 -4.17 9.69 15.76
N GLY A 197 -3.80 8.83 14.80
CA GLY A 197 -2.53 8.86 14.08
C GLY A 197 -1.39 8.18 14.84
N LYS A 198 -1.68 7.40 15.89
CA LYS A 198 -0.67 6.66 16.64
C LYS A 198 -0.43 5.30 16.02
N ARG A 199 0.83 4.88 15.94
CA ARG A 199 1.19 3.54 15.45
C ARG A 199 0.65 2.47 16.38
N ILE A 200 0.05 1.43 15.82
CA ILE A 200 -0.56 0.34 16.57
C ILE A 200 0.01 -1.02 16.20
N ARG A 201 -0.07 -1.95 17.15
CA ARG A 201 0.09 -3.39 16.90
C ARG A 201 -0.91 -4.17 17.73
N TYR A 202 -1.67 -5.03 17.07
CA TYR A 202 -2.63 -5.91 17.75
C TYR A 202 -1.91 -6.93 18.63
N THR A 203 -2.51 -7.28 19.77
CA THR A 203 -1.85 -8.08 20.82
C THR A 203 -2.54 -9.41 21.13
N GLU A 204 -3.82 -9.55 20.82
CA GLU A 204 -4.61 -10.74 21.21
C GLU A 204 -4.71 -11.76 20.08
N THR A 205 -4.99 -11.29 18.86
CA THR A 205 -5.14 -12.12 17.66
C THR A 205 -4.77 -11.30 16.42
N VAL A 206 -4.66 -11.99 15.29
CA VAL A 206 -4.47 -11.35 13.99
C VAL A 206 -5.71 -10.55 13.61
N TYR A 207 -5.52 -9.29 13.22
CA TYR A 207 -6.55 -8.50 12.59
C TYR A 207 -6.77 -8.96 11.15
N SER A 208 -7.99 -9.42 10.86
CA SER A 208 -8.53 -9.57 9.51
C SER A 208 -9.55 -8.47 9.20
N ASN A 209 -9.41 -7.79 8.06
CA ASN A 209 -10.38 -6.77 7.65
C ASN A 209 -11.78 -7.38 7.40
N SER A 210 -11.83 -8.63 6.91
CA SER A 210 -13.09 -9.32 6.59
C SER A 210 -13.97 -9.54 7.83
N TYR A 211 -13.37 -9.65 9.00
CA TYR A 211 -14.04 -9.82 10.28
C TYR A 211 -14.13 -8.52 11.08
N HIS A 212 -13.00 -7.86 11.30
CA HIS A 212 -12.93 -6.70 12.20
C HIS A 212 -13.28 -5.39 11.48
N GLY A 213 -12.79 -5.19 10.25
CA GLY A 213 -13.05 -3.98 9.46
C GLY A 213 -14.52 -3.83 9.06
N LEU A 214 -15.21 -4.95 8.83
CA LEU A 214 -16.65 -5.01 8.56
C LEU A 214 -17.52 -5.06 9.83
N GLY A 215 -16.91 -5.06 11.02
CA GLY A 215 -17.63 -5.09 12.30
C GLY A 215 -18.36 -6.41 12.61
N VAL A 216 -17.93 -7.53 12.02
CA VAL A 216 -18.43 -8.88 12.37
C VAL A 216 -17.98 -9.25 13.79
N TYR A 217 -16.72 -8.94 14.10
CA TYR A 217 -16.14 -9.03 15.43
C TYR A 217 -15.52 -7.69 15.83
N PRO A 218 -15.46 -7.35 17.13
CA PRO A 218 -14.73 -6.17 17.57
C PRO A 218 -13.25 -6.29 17.17
N ALA A 219 -12.61 -5.17 16.83
CA ALA A 219 -11.17 -5.17 16.58
C ALA A 219 -10.41 -5.69 17.81
N PRO A 220 -9.34 -6.48 17.64
CA PRO A 220 -8.56 -6.97 18.76
C PRO A 220 -7.95 -5.82 19.57
N ALA A 221 -7.61 -6.06 20.84
CA ALA A 221 -6.82 -5.08 21.58
C ALA A 221 -5.48 -4.83 20.88
N TYR A 222 -4.99 -3.60 20.97
CA TYR A 222 -3.68 -3.20 20.46
C TYR A 222 -2.91 -2.40 21.50
N ARG A 223 -1.59 -2.37 21.35
CA ARG A 223 -0.70 -1.44 22.04
C ARG A 223 -0.22 -0.38 21.05
N GLY A 224 -0.02 0.83 21.56
CA GLY A 224 0.69 1.85 20.80
C GLY A 224 2.17 1.53 20.70
N GLN A 225 2.79 1.84 19.56
CA GLN A 225 4.24 1.87 19.38
C GLN A 225 4.77 3.28 19.51
#